data_AF-A0A087TWG8-F1
#
_entry.id   AF-A0A087TWG8-F1
#
_cell.length_a   1.000
_cell.length_b   1.000
_cell.length_c   1.000
_cell.angle_alpha   90.00
_cell.angle_beta   90.00
_cell.angle_gamma   90.00
#
_symmetry.space_group_name_H-M   'P 1'
#
loop_
_entity.id
_entity.type
_entity.pdbx_description
1 polymer ?
#
loop_
_entity_poly.entity_id
_entity_poly.type
_entity_poly.pdbx_seq_one_letter_code
_entity_poly.pdbx_strand_id
1 'polypeptide(L)'
;MVANFPHGGAMDAHFANMRSLIQILDAEMFDLMHQNGDYTHFYFCYRWFLLDFKRELLYDDVFSVWETIWSAKHVASSHFVLFIALAMVEYYRDIILENNMDFTDIIKFFNEMAERHDAKAVLKIARDLVRQIQTLIDNK
;
A
#
# COMPACT_ATOMS: atom_id res chain seq x y z
N MET A 1 22.88 0.01 2.61
CA MET A 1 21.55 -0.42 3.10
C MET A 1 21.48 -0.11 4.59
N VAL A 2 21.06 1.10 4.94
CA VAL A 2 20.92 1.57 6.32
C VAL A 2 19.46 1.34 6.71
N ALA A 3 19.28 0.60 7.81
CA ALA A 3 18.05 0.09 8.41
C ALA A 3 16.73 0.68 7.89
N ASN A 4 15.86 -0.17 7.33
CA ASN A 4 14.50 0.23 6.97
C ASN A 4 13.78 0.86 8.17
N PHE A 5 14.00 0.38 9.41
CA PHE A 5 13.41 0.95 10.63
C PHE A 5 14.28 0.70 11.89
N PRO A 6 15.36 1.47 12.16
CA PRO A 6 16.19 1.26 13.35
C PRO A 6 15.50 1.71 14.65
N HIS A 7 14.57 2.66 14.54
CA HIS A 7 13.69 3.15 15.60
C HIS A 7 12.29 3.26 14.98
N GLY A 8 11.28 2.59 15.54
CA GLY A 8 9.96 2.36 14.91
C GLY A 8 9.20 3.59 14.40
N GLY A 9 9.60 4.83 14.74
CA GLY A 9 8.94 6.05 14.31
C GLY A 9 8.88 6.26 12.78
N ALA A 10 9.79 5.69 12.00
CA ALA A 10 9.69 5.72 10.54
C ALA A 10 8.52 4.86 10.01
N MET A 11 8.14 3.80 10.74
CA MET A 11 6.98 2.97 10.39
C MET A 11 5.68 3.71 10.71
N ASP A 12 5.61 4.39 11.85
CA ASP A 12 4.45 5.21 12.23
C ASP A 12 4.18 6.31 11.19
N ALA A 13 5.24 6.90 10.64
CA ALA A 13 5.12 7.87 9.54
C ALA A 13 4.55 7.23 8.25
N HIS A 14 4.91 5.99 7.91
CA HIS A 14 4.30 5.30 6.78
C HIS A 14 2.81 5.04 6.99
N PHE A 15 2.39 4.66 8.20
CA PHE A 15 0.97 4.47 8.52
C PHE A 15 0.18 5.77 8.47
N ALA A 16 0.74 6.85 9.01
CA ALA A 16 0.12 8.18 8.95
C ALA A 16 0.03 8.74 7.52
N ASN A 17 0.97 8.39 6.64
CA ASN A 17 0.89 8.77 5.24
C ASN A 17 -0.11 7.89 4.47
N MET A 18 -0.14 6.59 4.73
CA MET A 18 -1.10 5.66 4.13
C MET A 18 -2.55 6.03 4.45
N ARG A 19 -2.84 6.34 5.72
CA ARG A 19 -4.06 7.04 6.19
C ARG A 19 -4.52 8.11 5.23
N SER A 20 -3.62 9.08 5.04
CA SER A 20 -3.92 10.34 4.39
C SER A 20 -4.15 10.09 2.91
N LEU A 21 -3.38 9.20 2.30
CA LEU A 21 -3.54 8.80 0.91
C LEU A 21 -4.88 8.11 0.66
N ILE A 22 -5.26 7.12 1.48
CA ILE A 22 -6.56 6.45 1.34
C ILE A 22 -7.69 7.45 1.57
N GLN A 23 -7.61 8.29 2.60
CA GLN A 23 -8.65 9.29 2.86
C GLN A 23 -8.87 10.26 1.69
N ILE A 24 -7.79 10.62 0.97
CA ILE A 24 -7.86 11.53 -0.19
C ILE A 24 -8.33 10.80 -1.44
N LEU A 25 -7.87 9.56 -1.67
CA LEU A 25 -8.05 8.86 -2.94
C LEU A 25 -9.29 7.93 -2.94
N ASP A 26 -9.68 7.41 -1.78
CA ASP A 26 -10.79 6.48 -1.63
C ASP A 26 -11.45 6.63 -0.25
N ALA A 27 -12.34 7.62 -0.15
CA ALA A 27 -13.08 7.91 1.08
C ALA A 27 -14.02 6.76 1.51
N GLU A 28 -14.55 5.98 0.57
CA GLU A 28 -15.43 4.86 0.89
C GLU A 28 -14.66 3.73 1.57
N MET A 29 -13.49 3.36 1.04
CA MET A 29 -12.59 2.41 1.70
C MET A 29 -12.12 2.93 3.07
N PHE A 30 -11.84 4.23 3.18
CA PHE A 30 -11.51 4.84 4.46
C PHE A 30 -12.64 4.67 5.49
N ASP A 31 -13.88 4.96 5.08
CA ASP A 31 -15.05 4.89 5.95
C ASP A 31 -15.36 3.44 6.36
N LEU A 32 -15.29 2.48 5.44
CA LEU A 32 -15.41 1.04 5.75
C LEU A 32 -14.37 0.63 6.81
N MET A 33 -13.11 1.02 6.58
CA MET A 33 -12.02 0.77 7.51
C MET A 33 -12.12 1.58 8.81
N HIS A 34 -13.03 2.55 8.94
CA HIS A 34 -13.22 3.29 10.18
C HIS A 34 -14.40 2.74 11.00
N GLN A 35 -15.46 2.29 10.33
CA GLN A 35 -16.69 1.81 10.96
C GLN A 35 -16.49 0.52 11.78
N ASN A 36 -15.54 -0.32 11.39
CA ASN A 36 -15.39 -1.65 11.97
C ASN A 36 -14.41 -1.76 13.17
N GLY A 37 -13.78 -0.66 13.66
CA GLY A 37 -12.83 -0.70 14.80
C GLY A 37 -11.74 0.38 14.85
N ASP A 38 -10.86 0.32 15.87
CA ASP A 38 -9.74 1.26 16.08
C ASP A 38 -8.56 0.94 15.13
N TYR A 39 -8.77 1.20 13.84
CA TYR A 39 -7.83 0.88 12.77
C TYR A 39 -6.89 2.05 12.46
N THR A 40 -6.55 2.79 13.51
CA THR A 40 -5.77 4.03 13.46
C THR A 40 -4.30 3.82 13.09
N HIS A 41 -3.91 2.59 12.76
CA HIS A 41 -2.51 2.24 12.50
C HIS A 41 -2.21 1.41 11.25
N PHE A 42 -3.19 0.97 10.43
CA PHE A 42 -2.90 0.25 9.16
C PHE A 42 -1.93 -0.96 9.31
N TYR A 43 -2.01 -1.71 10.43
CA TYR A 43 -1.04 -2.76 10.74
C TYR A 43 -0.97 -3.90 9.71
N PHE A 44 -1.99 -4.09 8.87
CA PHE A 44 -1.91 -5.06 7.76
C PHE A 44 -0.76 -4.74 6.79
N CYS A 45 -0.41 -3.47 6.62
CA CYS A 45 0.74 -3.03 5.83
C CYS A 45 2.10 -3.19 6.55
N TYR A 46 2.14 -3.52 7.84
CA TYR A 46 3.39 -3.56 8.62
C TYR A 46 4.42 -4.51 7.98
N ARG A 47 3.99 -5.71 7.61
CA ARG A 47 4.86 -6.71 6.95
C ARG A 47 5.34 -6.24 5.59
N TRP A 48 4.49 -5.50 4.86
CA TRP A 48 4.78 -4.99 3.53
C TRP A 48 5.92 -3.98 3.57
N PHE A 49 5.83 -2.99 4.47
CA PHE A 49 6.87 -1.97 4.61
C PHE A 49 8.14 -2.53 5.26
N LEU A 50 8.02 -3.41 6.26
CA LEU A 50 9.19 -3.97 6.94
C LEU A 50 10.08 -4.78 5.99
N LEU A 51 9.47 -5.53 5.06
CA LEU A 51 10.15 -6.49 4.20
C LEU A 51 10.15 -6.10 2.72
N ASP A 52 9.79 -4.85 2.40
CA ASP A 52 9.66 -4.37 1.01
C ASP A 52 8.90 -5.37 0.13
N PHE A 53 7.73 -5.82 0.60
CA PHE A 53 6.83 -6.76 -0.07
C PHE A 53 7.41 -8.16 -0.36
N LYS A 54 8.61 -8.51 0.16
CA LYS A 54 9.28 -9.80 -0.12
C LYS A 54 8.45 -11.04 0.20
N ARG A 55 7.54 -10.93 1.17
CA ARG A 55 6.65 -12.03 1.62
C ARG A 55 5.30 -12.06 0.89
N GLU A 56 4.98 -11.03 0.11
CA GLU A 56 3.69 -10.93 -0.60
C GLU A 56 3.79 -11.41 -2.05
N LEU A 57 4.99 -11.43 -2.63
CA LEU A 57 5.20 -11.63 -4.06
C LEU A 57 6.03 -12.87 -4.33
N LEU A 58 5.81 -13.47 -5.50
CA LEU A 58 6.67 -14.52 -6.05
C LEU A 58 8.09 -14.01 -6.18
N TYR A 59 9.07 -14.91 -6.04
CA TYR A 59 10.48 -14.55 -6.00
C TYR A 59 10.93 -13.76 -7.25
N ASP A 60 10.46 -14.16 -8.42
CA ASP A 60 10.80 -13.49 -9.69
C ASP A 60 10.20 -12.07 -9.78
N ASP A 61 9.01 -11.86 -9.21
CA ASP A 61 8.33 -10.57 -9.22
C ASP A 61 8.91 -9.56 -8.22
N VAL A 62 9.49 -10.05 -7.11
CA VAL A 62 10.11 -9.21 -6.07
C VAL A 62 11.17 -8.30 -6.68
N PHE A 63 12.02 -8.82 -7.58
CA PHE A 63 13.08 -8.02 -8.20
C PHE A 63 12.51 -6.87 -9.02
N SER A 64 11.45 -7.13 -9.81
CA SER A 64 10.79 -6.09 -10.61
C SER A 64 10.21 -4.98 -9.72
N VAL A 65 9.63 -5.36 -8.57
CA VAL A 65 9.10 -4.40 -7.60
C VAL A 65 10.22 -3.57 -6.96
N TRP A 66 11.31 -4.21 -6.53
CA TRP A 66 12.46 -3.51 -5.93
C TRP A 66 13.15 -2.56 -6.90
N GLU A 67 13.41 -3.00 -8.12
CA GLU A 67 13.97 -2.16 -9.19
C GLU A 67 13.08 -0.95 -9.47
N THR A 68 11.75 -1.15 -9.44
CA THR A 68 10.80 -0.05 -9.58
C THR A 68 10.85 0.91 -8.39
N ILE A 69 10.87 0.42 -7.16
CA ILE A 69 10.97 1.27 -5.95
C ILE A 69 12.25 2.12 -5.99
N TRP A 70 13.39 1.50 -6.30
CA TRP A 70 14.68 2.21 -6.36
C TRP A 70 14.70 3.24 -7.49
N SER A 71 14.17 2.90 -8.66
CA SER A 71 14.09 3.83 -9.79
C SER A 71 13.12 4.99 -9.51
N ALA A 72 11.95 4.69 -8.94
CA ALA A 72 10.89 5.66 -8.65
C ALA A 72 11.34 6.77 -7.70
N LYS A 73 12.29 6.49 -6.79
CA LYS A 73 12.90 7.50 -5.92
C LYS A 73 13.47 8.70 -6.68
N HIS A 74 13.94 8.48 -7.91
CA HIS A 74 14.61 9.52 -8.71
C HIS A 74 13.69 10.17 -9.76
N VAL A 75 12.58 9.51 -10.13
CA VAL A 75 11.73 9.94 -11.25
C VAL A 75 10.29 10.29 -10.86
N ALA A 76 9.83 9.85 -9.69
CA ALA A 76 8.42 9.97 -9.30
C ALA A 76 8.24 10.39 -7.83
N SER A 77 8.71 9.58 -6.89
CA SER A 77 8.53 9.84 -5.45
C SER A 77 9.52 9.04 -4.61
N SER A 78 10.08 9.66 -3.57
CA SER A 78 10.87 8.98 -2.54
C SER A 78 10.07 8.01 -1.68
N HIS A 79 8.74 8.04 -1.76
CA HIS A 79 7.83 7.21 -0.96
C HIS A 79 6.98 6.27 -1.84
N PHE A 80 7.53 5.80 -2.96
CA PHE A 80 6.80 4.94 -3.90
C PHE A 80 6.24 3.66 -3.26
N VAL A 81 6.87 3.14 -2.21
CA VAL A 81 6.37 2.00 -1.41
C VAL A 81 4.95 2.21 -0.87
N LEU A 82 4.57 3.45 -0.54
CA LEU A 82 3.20 3.76 -0.09
C LEU A 82 2.19 3.58 -1.22
N PHE A 83 2.56 3.94 -2.45
CA PHE A 83 1.70 3.79 -3.61
C PHE A 83 1.54 2.33 -4.04
N ILE A 84 2.55 1.49 -3.79
CA ILE A 84 2.42 0.04 -3.98
C ILE A 84 1.45 -0.55 -2.95
N ALA A 85 1.58 -0.18 -1.67
CA ALA A 85 0.63 -0.62 -0.65
C ALA A 85 -0.81 -0.19 -0.99
N LEU A 86 -0.98 1.07 -1.43
CA LEU A 86 -2.29 1.57 -1.84
C LEU A 86 -2.82 0.84 -3.08
N ALA A 87 -1.96 0.56 -4.06
CA ALA A 87 -2.33 -0.20 -5.23
C ALA A 87 -2.78 -1.62 -4.92
N MET A 88 -2.22 -2.27 -3.89
CA MET A 88 -2.71 -3.59 -3.46
C MET A 88 -4.10 -3.49 -2.84
N VAL A 89 -4.37 -2.45 -2.05
CA VAL A 89 -5.72 -2.20 -1.50
C VAL A 89 -6.71 -1.91 -2.64
N GLU A 90 -6.34 -1.03 -3.57
CA GLU A 90 -7.14 -0.67 -4.75
C GLU A 90 -7.45 -1.88 -5.64
N TYR A 91 -6.45 -2.75 -5.87
CA TYR A 91 -6.62 -3.94 -6.72
C TYR A 91 -7.66 -4.92 -6.18
N TYR A 92 -7.85 -4.97 -4.86
CA TYR A 92 -8.85 -5.84 -4.20
C TYR A 92 -10.04 -5.07 -3.63
N ARG A 93 -10.18 -3.78 -3.97
CA ARG A 93 -11.19 -2.87 -3.44
C ARG A 93 -12.59 -3.46 -3.50
N ASP A 94 -13.00 -3.93 -4.67
CA ASP A 94 -14.36 -4.45 -4.89
C ASP A 94 -14.64 -5.66 -4.00
N ILE A 95 -13.66 -6.57 -3.85
CA ILE A 95 -13.79 -7.74 -2.97
C ILE A 95 -13.94 -7.31 -1.51
N ILE A 96 -13.15 -6.33 -1.07
CA ILE A 96 -13.17 -5.84 0.32
C ILE A 96 -14.54 -5.20 0.63
N LEU A 97 -15.04 -4.35 -0.26
CA LEU A 97 -16.32 -3.66 -0.11
C LEU A 97 -17.52 -4.59 -0.21
N GLU A 98 -17.57 -5.46 -1.23
CA GLU A 98 -18.70 -6.38 -1.46
C GLU A 98 -18.88 -7.36 -0.30
N ASN A 99 -17.78 -7.78 0.34
CA ASN A 99 -17.82 -8.67 1.50
C ASN A 99 -17.93 -7.92 2.83
N ASN A 100 -17.95 -6.57 2.81
CA ASN A 100 -17.95 -5.71 4.00
C ASN A 100 -16.88 -6.14 5.02
N MET A 101 -15.67 -6.42 4.53
CA MET A 101 -14.61 -7.01 5.34
C MET A 101 -14.22 -6.09 6.49
N ASP A 102 -14.16 -6.63 7.70
CA ASP A 102 -13.52 -5.93 8.81
C ASP A 102 -11.99 -6.00 8.69
N PHE A 103 -11.26 -5.35 9.58
CA PHE A 103 -9.81 -5.35 9.51
C PHE A 103 -9.17 -6.72 9.77
N THR A 104 -9.79 -7.56 10.60
CA THR A 104 -9.31 -8.92 10.85
C THR A 104 -9.44 -9.72 9.57
N ASP A 105 -10.55 -9.56 8.86
CA ASP A 105 -10.78 -10.16 7.55
C ASP A 105 -9.78 -9.65 6.52
N ILE A 106 -9.51 -8.35 6.48
CA ILE A 106 -8.50 -7.76 5.57
C ILE A 106 -7.11 -8.33 5.85
N ILE A 107 -6.69 -8.41 7.13
CA ILE A 107 -5.41 -9.03 7.50
C ILE A 107 -5.37 -10.49 7.03
N LYS A 108 -6.43 -11.25 7.29
CA LYS A 108 -6.51 -12.66 6.91
C LYS A 108 -6.46 -12.82 5.39
N PHE A 109 -7.24 -12.03 4.67
CA PHE A 109 -7.31 -12.00 3.22
C PHE A 109 -5.93 -11.77 2.59
N PHE A 110 -5.22 -10.70 2.99
CA PHE A 110 -3.90 -10.43 2.44
C PHE A 110 -2.85 -11.48 2.84
N ASN A 111 -2.96 -12.05 4.05
CA ASN A 111 -2.10 -13.17 4.45
C ASN A 111 -2.31 -14.43 3.59
N GLU A 112 -3.56 -14.74 3.23
CA GLU A 112 -3.91 -15.88 2.37
C GLU A 112 -3.57 -15.62 0.88
N MET A 113 -3.47 -14.36 0.49
CA MET A 113 -3.08 -13.92 -0.85
C MET A 113 -1.57 -13.75 -1.05
N ALA A 114 -0.77 -13.96 0.00
CA ALA A 114 0.68 -13.95 -0.11
C ALA A 114 1.16 -14.87 -1.25
N GLU A 115 2.06 -14.36 -2.08
CA GLU A 115 2.63 -15.01 -3.27
C GLU A 115 1.60 -15.25 -4.41
N ARG A 116 0.41 -14.62 -4.35
CA ARG A 116 -0.65 -14.73 -5.36
C ARG A 116 -1.04 -13.39 -6.01
N HIS A 117 -0.41 -12.28 -5.62
CA HIS A 117 -0.69 -10.98 -6.19
C HIS A 117 -0.13 -10.85 -7.61
N ASP A 118 -0.88 -10.22 -8.52
CA ASP A 118 -0.36 -9.83 -9.82
C ASP A 118 0.52 -8.57 -9.67
N ALA A 119 1.82 -8.78 -9.54
CA ALA A 119 2.78 -7.69 -9.35
C ALA A 119 2.75 -6.66 -10.48
N LYS A 120 2.51 -7.08 -11.72
CA LYS A 120 2.49 -6.18 -12.88
C LYS A 120 1.26 -5.28 -12.85
N ALA A 121 0.11 -5.83 -12.51
CA ALA A 121 -1.12 -5.06 -12.33
C ALA A 121 -0.98 -4.07 -11.17
N VAL A 122 -0.46 -4.52 -10.01
CA VAL A 122 -0.22 -3.67 -8.84
C VAL A 122 0.73 -2.52 -9.17
N LEU A 123 1.86 -2.78 -9.84
CA LEU A 123 2.80 -1.72 -10.23
C LEU A 123 2.20 -0.73 -11.23
N LYS A 124 1.32 -1.20 -12.13
CA LYS A 124 0.60 -0.31 -13.04
C LYS A 124 -0.32 0.64 -12.27
N ILE A 125 -1.13 0.11 -11.36
CA ILE A 125 -2.02 0.90 -10.50
C ILE A 125 -1.21 1.89 -9.65
N ALA A 126 -0.12 1.45 -9.02
CA ALA A 126 0.73 2.30 -8.20
C ALA A 126 1.24 3.53 -8.96
N ARG A 127 1.65 3.36 -10.21
CA ARG A 127 2.06 4.47 -11.09
C ARG A 127 0.90 5.40 -11.43
N ASP A 128 -0.29 4.86 -11.66
CA ASP A 128 -1.45 5.68 -12.01
C ASP A 128 -1.94 6.49 -10.80
N LEU A 129 -1.88 5.92 -9.58
CA LEU A 129 -2.14 6.63 -8.32
C LEU A 129 -1.16 7.79 -8.09
N VAL A 130 0.13 7.61 -8.40
CA VAL A 130 1.12 8.71 -8.32
C VAL A 130 0.72 9.86 -9.25
N ARG A 131 0.36 9.55 -10.50
CA ARG A 131 -0.06 10.56 -11.50
C ARG A 131 -1.33 11.28 -11.08
N GLN A 132 -2.28 10.55 -10.50
CA GLN A 132 -3.52 11.13 -9.97
C GLN A 132 -3.22 12.15 -8.87
N ILE A 133 -2.36 11.80 -7.90
CA ILE A 133 -1.95 12.73 -6.84
C ILE A 133 -1.20 13.94 -7.40
N GLN A 134 -0.28 13.76 -8.35
CA GLN A 134 0.42 14.88 -8.99
C GLN A 134 -0.58 15.83 -9.67
N THR A 135 -1.54 15.29 -10.42
CA THR A 135 -2.60 16.07 -11.07
C THR A 135 -3.47 16.82 -10.06
N LEU A 136 -3.79 16.22 -8.90
CA LEU A 136 -4.55 16.88 -7.84
C LEU A 136 -3.78 18.01 -7.17
N ILE A 137 -2.45 17.92 -7.09
CA ILE A 137 -1.58 18.97 -6.55
C ILE A 137 -1.44 20.11 -7.57
N ASP A 138 -1.26 19.80 -8.85
CA ASP A 138 -1.10 20.80 -9.92
C ASP A 138 -2.38 21.60 -10.21
N ASN A 139 -3.54 21.03 -9.89
CA ASN A 139 -4.86 21.68 -10.04
C ASN A 139 -5.27 22.54 -8.82
N LYS A 140 -4.40 22.72 -7.82
CA LYS A 140 -4.59 23.65 -6.69
C LYS A 140 -3.78 24.92 -6.88
#